data_AF-A0AA48L1Q5-F1
#
_entry.id   AF-A0AA48L1Q5-F1
#
_cell.length_a   1.000
_cell.length_b   1.000
_cell.length_c   1.000
_cell.angle_alpha   90.00
_cell.angle_beta   90.00
_cell.angle_gamma   90.00
#
_symmetry.space_group_name_H-M   'P 1'
#
loop_
_entity.id
_entity.type
_entity.pdbx_description
1 polymer ?
#
loop_
_entity_poly.entity_id
_entity_poly.type
_entity_poly.pdbx_seq_one_letter_code
_entity_poly.pdbx_strand_id
1 'polypeptide(L)'
;MRSVLAALKGAVRTVHLLLWDTAFHTDDVHLLQPEARDNLQADLDDDDNEYTSLSEYLSKTWRVVQTPSWLNFGRTHLETPGERTPHFRYAAHSEIYRIPNVDSDGTPLEPGEAAWHEREWLKDALPTYDSMRIESRIAFLPDMADVAVAFNDDYFLLRPLAVSDFHSPLYGSILRFKHDNERITTELNPQFFGTDGEYGGLFQANHLLSQRYPVVPRPYLLHVPKVITQSLQVEATLMFSKMSTLSASKRFRELPIGHGDLQSQWLQIALRTERWREAMLWTWVVAKLGGANGSLGQAEREQVGRLLGKTPGTNGSVEVVRGPRETLKHIETNFAHAGWDNPKNTEYVWSSLDGHLPMTGKKTADPVENAKCTIDLEKCFDTFWTEGQTTAAHMFKHLAFRHPKCGDCLLMALEIFPSPDATYTIPKTASPPPYIAPPHLPMTPTWDEADFSLSKALAKTALPGDKVPLRQWTMHLLSRYLYTYGKSDVVFTQLRTPESAADQFASLDLDEEPSVLCLNDDIERNYNEVLELVGTWFEKRWPNKAGWER
;
A
#
# COMPACT_ATOMS: atom_id res chain seq x y z
N MET A 1 11.83 5.32 17.54
CA MET A 1 13.01 4.99 16.68
C MET A 1 13.95 3.98 17.31
N ARG A 2 14.43 4.16 18.56
CA ARG A 2 15.34 3.20 19.21
C ARG A 2 14.80 1.76 19.20
N SER A 3 13.49 1.60 19.43
CA SER A 3 12.80 0.30 19.33
C SER A 3 13.02 -0.41 18.00
N VAL A 4 12.88 0.32 16.89
CA VAL A 4 13.11 -0.19 15.53
C VAL A 4 14.58 -0.56 15.32
N LEU A 5 15.51 0.29 15.74
CA LEU A 5 16.95 0.02 15.61
C LEU A 5 17.39 -1.20 16.42
N ALA A 6 16.82 -1.40 17.61
CA ALA A 6 17.08 -2.55 18.45
C ALA A 6 16.50 -3.83 17.84
N ALA A 7 15.24 -3.78 17.37
CA ALA A 7 14.55 -4.93 16.81
C ALA A 7 15.09 -5.38 15.44
N LEU A 8 15.56 -4.44 14.61
CA LEU A 8 16.01 -4.67 13.23
C LEU A 8 17.51 -4.35 13.05
N LYS A 9 18.34 -4.67 14.05
CA LYS A 9 19.79 -4.38 14.01
C LYS A 9 20.43 -4.91 12.72
N GLY A 10 21.10 -4.03 11.98
CA GLY A 10 21.80 -4.36 10.73
C GLY A 10 20.91 -4.47 9.48
N ALA A 11 19.58 -4.43 9.63
CA ALA A 11 18.64 -4.51 8.51
C ALA A 11 18.14 -3.13 8.03
N VAL A 12 18.15 -2.12 8.91
CA VAL A 12 17.69 -0.76 8.57
C VAL A 12 18.81 0.00 7.85
N ARG A 13 18.57 0.37 6.58
CA ARG A 13 19.50 1.18 5.79
C ARG A 13 19.28 2.68 5.97
N THR A 14 18.01 3.10 5.99
CA THR A 14 17.61 4.50 6.06
C THR A 14 16.42 4.64 7.00
N VAL A 15 16.44 5.67 7.84
CA VAL A 15 15.29 6.11 8.63
C VAL A 15 14.88 7.46 8.10
N HIS A 16 13.61 7.59 7.72
CA HIS A 16 13.03 8.88 7.33
C HIS A 16 12.14 9.40 8.45
N LEU A 17 12.28 10.69 8.76
CA LEU A 17 11.40 11.42 9.65
C LEU A 17 10.64 12.49 8.86
N LEU A 18 9.32 12.42 8.86
CA LEU A 18 8.48 13.49 8.33
C LEU A 18 8.25 14.53 9.42
N LEU A 19 8.56 15.78 9.12
CA LEU A 19 8.41 16.91 10.03
C LEU A 19 7.28 17.80 9.56
N TRP A 20 6.44 18.26 10.49
CA TRP A 20 5.42 19.25 10.20
C TRP A 20 6.07 20.58 9.81
N ASP A 21 5.48 21.30 8.86
CA ASP A 21 5.95 22.64 8.49
C ASP A 21 4.82 23.60 8.14
N THR A 22 5.15 24.90 8.12
CA THR A 22 4.25 25.97 7.67
C THR A 22 4.98 26.91 6.71
N ALA A 23 4.23 27.67 5.92
CA ALA A 23 4.81 28.78 5.17
C ALA A 23 5.42 29.79 6.15
N PHE A 24 6.56 30.38 5.78
CA PHE A 24 7.20 31.43 6.57
C PHE A 24 6.31 32.68 6.58
N HIS A 25 6.00 33.21 7.77
CA HIS A 25 5.26 34.45 7.93
C HIS A 25 6.23 35.62 8.10
N THR A 26 5.81 36.85 7.76
CA THR A 26 6.66 38.04 7.96
C THR A 26 7.08 38.24 9.41
N ASP A 27 6.29 37.72 10.35
CA ASP A 27 6.60 37.76 11.77
C ASP A 27 7.67 36.74 12.18
N ASP A 28 7.94 35.71 11.37
CA ASP A 28 8.91 34.64 11.67
C ASP A 28 10.37 35.06 11.51
N VAL A 29 10.65 36.30 11.09
CA VAL A 29 12.02 36.84 10.96
C VAL A 29 12.80 36.74 12.28
N HIS A 30 12.10 36.77 13.42
CA HIS A 30 12.72 36.60 14.74
C HIS A 30 13.27 35.19 14.99
N LEU A 31 12.88 34.18 14.20
CA LEU A 31 13.41 32.82 14.28
C LEU A 31 14.81 32.70 13.69
N LEU A 32 15.24 33.67 12.87
CA LEU A 32 16.56 33.69 12.26
C LEU A 32 17.62 34.16 13.26
N GLN A 33 18.79 33.55 13.19
CA GLN A 33 19.97 34.09 13.88
C GLN A 33 20.31 35.47 13.28
N PRO A 34 20.76 36.44 14.10
CA PRO A 34 21.11 37.78 13.62
C PRO A 34 22.07 37.76 12.42
N GLU A 35 23.12 36.93 12.45
CA GLU A 35 24.08 36.85 11.35
C GLU A 35 23.46 36.30 10.06
N ALA A 36 22.57 35.31 10.16
CA ALA A 36 21.89 34.76 8.99
C ALA A 36 20.95 35.79 8.36
N ARG A 37 20.23 36.56 9.19
CA ARG A 37 19.34 37.62 8.72
C ARG A 37 20.12 38.71 7.98
N ASP A 38 21.25 39.14 8.53
CA ASP A 38 22.04 40.22 7.96
C ASP A 38 22.71 39.78 6.63
N ASN A 39 23.18 38.53 6.53
CA ASN A 39 23.69 37.96 5.28
C ASN A 39 22.62 37.86 4.20
N LEU A 40 21.43 37.35 4.54
CA LEU A 40 20.31 37.23 3.59
C LEU A 40 19.82 38.58 3.10
N GLN A 41 19.86 39.61 3.95
CA GLN A 41 19.51 40.97 3.54
C GLN A 41 20.54 41.53 2.54
N ALA A 42 21.84 41.31 2.79
CA ALA A 42 22.90 41.73 1.87
C ALA A 42 22.77 41.04 0.49
N ASP A 43 22.50 39.74 0.47
CA ASP A 43 22.25 39.00 -0.78
C ASP A 43 21.03 39.56 -1.54
N LEU A 44 20.00 40.00 -0.83
CA LEU A 44 18.80 40.56 -1.44
C LEU A 44 19.01 41.97 -2.01
N ASP A 45 19.87 42.76 -1.38
CA ASP A 45 20.20 44.14 -1.78
C ASP A 45 21.15 44.18 -2.99
N ASP A 46 21.93 43.11 -3.22
CA ASP A 46 22.87 42.98 -4.34
C ASP A 46 22.22 42.48 -5.65
N ASP A 47 21.06 41.81 -5.55
CA ASP A 47 20.26 41.41 -6.70
C ASP A 47 19.23 42.51 -7.05
N ASP A 48 19.06 42.84 -8.34
CA ASP A 48 17.95 43.68 -8.87
C ASP A 48 16.60 42.93 -8.72
N ASN A 49 16.22 42.58 -7.49
CA ASN A 49 15.13 41.69 -7.16
C ASN A 49 13.78 42.42 -7.10
N GLU A 50 12.70 41.71 -7.44
CA GLU A 50 11.32 42.21 -7.46
C GLU A 50 10.72 42.40 -6.03
N TYR A 51 11.45 42.04 -4.97
CA TYR A 51 10.94 42.01 -3.61
C TYR A 51 11.27 43.28 -2.83
N THR A 52 10.30 43.79 -2.07
CA THR A 52 10.45 45.07 -1.35
C THR A 52 11.10 44.92 0.03
N SER A 53 11.21 43.70 0.56
CA SER A 53 11.88 43.39 1.83
C SER A 53 12.32 41.93 1.92
N LEU A 54 13.29 41.65 2.81
CA LEU A 54 13.67 40.28 3.17
C LEU A 54 12.48 39.48 3.71
N SER A 55 11.61 40.09 4.53
CA SER A 55 10.42 39.41 5.07
C SER A 55 9.44 38.99 3.97
N GLU A 56 9.24 39.83 2.96
CA GLU A 56 8.40 39.51 1.80
C GLU A 56 9.03 38.36 0.99
N TYR A 57 10.33 38.43 0.72
CA TYR A 57 11.06 37.38 0.01
C TYR A 57 10.95 36.03 0.74
N LEU A 58 11.27 36.00 2.03
CA LEU A 58 11.23 34.77 2.83
C LEU A 58 9.82 34.20 2.91
N SER A 59 8.79 35.04 3.04
CA SER A 59 7.40 34.58 3.09
C SER A 59 6.92 33.87 1.81
N LYS A 60 7.58 34.15 0.68
CA LYS A 60 7.27 33.54 -0.63
C LYS A 60 8.15 32.33 -0.94
N THR A 61 9.31 32.19 -0.28
CA THR A 61 10.33 31.20 -0.67
C THR A 61 10.64 30.19 0.42
N TRP A 62 10.41 30.50 1.70
CA TRP A 62 10.82 29.69 2.84
C TRP A 62 9.63 29.09 3.59
N ARG A 63 9.93 28.05 4.37
CA ARG A 63 8.99 27.36 5.26
C ARG A 63 9.65 27.15 6.63
N VAL A 64 8.84 27.16 7.68
CA VAL A 64 9.27 26.90 9.05
C VAL A 64 8.95 25.45 9.40
N VAL A 65 9.98 24.66 9.66
CA VAL A 65 9.86 23.23 9.99
C VAL A 65 9.91 23.05 11.51
N GLN A 66 8.98 22.27 12.06
CA GLN A 66 9.00 21.90 13.47
C GLN A 66 10.11 20.89 13.75
N THR A 67 10.99 21.23 14.68
CA THR A 67 12.14 20.40 15.04
C THR A 67 11.93 19.70 16.39
N PRO A 68 12.01 18.36 16.47
CA PRO A 68 11.98 17.67 17.75
C PRO A 68 13.19 18.04 18.62
N SER A 69 12.95 18.32 19.90
CA SER A 69 13.99 18.78 20.83
C SER A 69 15.10 17.75 21.07
N TRP A 70 14.78 16.46 20.93
CA TRP A 70 15.72 15.36 21.06
C TRP A 70 16.63 15.17 19.83
N LEU A 71 16.31 15.78 18.69
CA LEU A 71 17.01 15.56 17.42
C LEU A 71 18.21 16.50 17.25
N ASN A 72 19.34 15.95 16.83
CA ASN A 72 20.54 16.66 16.41
C ASN A 72 20.66 16.64 14.88
N PHE A 73 20.22 17.73 14.24
CA PHE A 73 20.21 17.86 12.77
C PHE A 73 21.61 17.82 12.12
N GLY A 74 22.66 18.15 12.87
CA GLY A 74 24.04 18.06 12.39
C GLY A 74 24.57 16.64 12.30
N ARG A 75 23.84 15.64 12.82
CA ARG A 75 24.25 14.24 12.83
C ARG A 75 23.27 13.40 12.01
N THR A 76 23.65 13.08 10.79
CA THR A 76 22.86 12.22 9.89
C THR A 76 23.37 10.78 9.84
N HIS A 77 24.47 10.50 10.54
CA HIS A 77 25.18 9.22 10.53
C HIS A 77 25.83 8.93 11.88
N LEU A 78 25.95 7.65 12.21
CA LEU A 78 26.80 7.14 13.29
C LEU A 78 28.13 6.71 12.66
N GLU A 79 29.23 7.40 12.99
CA GLU A 79 30.57 6.93 12.65
C GLU A 79 31.01 5.87 13.66
N THR A 80 30.57 4.63 13.47
CA THR A 80 31.13 3.48 14.20
C THR A 80 31.97 2.65 13.22
N PRO A 81 33.30 2.57 13.38
CA PRO A 81 34.14 1.75 12.50
C PRO A 81 33.69 0.29 12.49
N GLY A 82 33.25 -0.20 11.33
CA GLY A 82 32.90 -1.61 11.11
C GLY A 82 31.41 -1.99 11.26
N GLU A 83 30.53 -1.10 11.74
CA GLU A 83 29.08 -1.33 11.76
C GLU A 83 28.37 -0.52 10.66
N ARG A 84 27.51 -1.17 9.86
CA ARG A 84 26.60 -0.44 8.95
C ARG A 84 25.54 0.25 9.78
N THR A 85 25.63 1.57 9.89
CA THR A 85 24.67 2.39 10.62
C THR A 85 23.62 2.95 9.66
N PRO A 86 22.35 3.08 10.08
CA PRO A 86 21.33 3.65 9.22
C PRO A 86 21.60 5.12 8.92
N HIS A 87 21.32 5.55 7.69
CA HIS A 87 21.27 6.95 7.34
C HIS A 87 19.99 7.58 7.90
N PHE A 88 20.13 8.68 8.62
CA PHE A 88 18.99 9.47 9.04
C PHE A 88 18.68 10.54 8.01
N ARG A 89 17.42 10.61 7.59
CA ARG A 89 16.88 11.61 6.68
C ARG A 89 15.64 12.21 7.29
N TYR A 90 15.39 13.48 6.99
CA TYR A 90 14.15 14.14 7.32
C TYR A 90 13.64 14.87 6.09
N ALA A 91 12.33 15.05 6.02
CA ALA A 91 11.68 15.87 5.01
C ALA A 91 10.55 16.64 5.68
N ALA A 92 10.36 17.89 5.28
CA ALA A 92 9.16 18.61 5.65
C ALA A 92 7.95 17.95 4.96
N HIS A 93 6.79 17.90 5.62
CA HIS A 93 5.64 17.22 5.04
C HIS A 93 5.13 17.90 3.75
N SER A 94 5.46 19.18 3.53
CA SER A 94 5.15 19.89 2.29
C SER A 94 5.88 19.32 1.08
N GLU A 95 7.06 18.72 1.29
CA GLU A 95 7.89 18.15 0.21
C GLU A 95 7.24 16.92 -0.43
N ILE A 96 6.45 16.17 0.36
CA ILE A 96 5.75 14.97 -0.10
C ILE A 96 4.37 15.28 -0.66
N TYR A 97 3.85 16.50 -0.49
CA TYR A 97 2.55 16.91 -1.03
C TYR A 97 2.65 17.17 -2.53
N ARG A 98 2.49 16.10 -3.30
CA ARG A 98 2.49 16.13 -4.77
C ARG A 98 1.19 15.60 -5.33
N ILE A 99 0.70 16.25 -6.38
CA ILE A 99 -0.36 15.69 -7.24
C ILE A 99 0.28 14.93 -8.41
N PRO A 100 -0.32 13.83 -8.88
CA PRO A 100 0.18 13.17 -10.08
C PRO A 100 0.25 14.14 -11.26
N ASN A 101 1.41 14.21 -11.89
CA ASN A 101 1.65 15.00 -13.11
C ASN A 101 1.42 14.19 -14.40
N VAL A 102 0.92 12.97 -14.26
CA VAL A 102 0.48 12.09 -15.34
C VAL A 102 -0.95 11.63 -15.08
N ASP A 103 -1.71 11.38 -16.15
CA ASP A 103 -3.03 10.76 -16.03
C ASP A 103 -2.94 9.26 -15.69
N SER A 104 -4.10 8.60 -15.52
CA SER A 104 -4.17 7.13 -15.32
C SER A 104 -3.61 6.34 -16.51
N ASP A 105 -3.45 7.00 -17.66
CA ASP A 105 -2.86 6.44 -18.84
C ASP A 105 -1.33 6.67 -18.94
N GLY A 106 -0.72 7.36 -17.97
CA GLY A 106 0.71 7.70 -17.98
C GLY A 106 1.06 8.82 -18.96
N THR A 107 0.07 9.52 -19.50
CA THR A 107 0.26 10.69 -20.34
C THR A 107 0.63 11.87 -19.45
N PRO A 108 1.76 12.55 -19.67
CA PRO A 108 2.09 13.77 -18.95
C PRO A 108 1.01 14.83 -19.15
N LEU A 109 0.66 15.55 -18.08
CA LEU A 109 -0.10 16.79 -18.17
C LEU A 109 0.76 17.88 -18.82
N GLU A 110 0.12 18.85 -19.49
CA GLU A 110 0.82 19.93 -20.18
C GLU A 110 1.81 20.67 -19.24
N PRO A 111 3.08 20.86 -19.65
CA PRO A 111 4.08 21.54 -18.85
C PRO A 111 3.62 22.96 -18.47
N GLY A 112 3.61 23.27 -17.17
CA GLY A 112 3.19 24.56 -16.62
C GLY A 112 1.77 24.57 -16.05
N GLU A 113 0.82 23.87 -16.68
CA GLU A 113 -0.53 23.69 -16.13
C GLU A 113 -0.49 22.83 -14.86
N ALA A 114 0.20 21.68 -14.92
CA ALA A 114 0.38 20.81 -13.75
C ALA A 114 1.05 21.53 -12.57
N ALA A 115 2.06 22.34 -12.85
CA ALA A 115 2.77 23.12 -11.84
C ALA A 115 1.88 24.22 -11.25
N TRP A 116 1.00 24.84 -12.05
CA TRP A 116 0.03 25.80 -11.56
C TRP A 116 -1.04 25.15 -10.68
N HIS A 117 -1.64 24.04 -11.12
CA HIS A 117 -2.62 23.29 -10.32
C HIS A 117 -2.04 22.81 -9.00
N GLU A 118 -0.80 22.30 -8.99
CA GLU A 118 -0.13 21.88 -7.76
C GLU A 118 0.05 23.07 -6.80
N ARG A 119 0.52 24.23 -7.30
CA ARG A 119 0.67 25.43 -6.46
C ARG A 119 -0.65 25.91 -5.87
N GLU A 120 -1.73 25.93 -6.64
CA GLU A 120 -3.05 26.33 -6.12
C GLU A 120 -3.57 25.33 -5.10
N TRP A 121 -3.47 24.03 -5.38
CA TRP A 121 -3.89 22.98 -4.46
C TRP A 121 -3.10 22.99 -3.14
N LEU A 122 -1.80 23.27 -3.18
CA LEU A 122 -0.96 23.36 -1.97
C LEU A 122 -1.42 24.46 -1.01
N LYS A 123 -1.96 25.58 -1.51
CA LYS A 123 -2.50 26.66 -0.67
C LYS A 123 -3.67 26.19 0.19
N ASP A 124 -4.50 25.32 -0.36
CA ASP A 124 -5.65 24.75 0.35
C ASP A 124 -5.20 23.60 1.27
N ALA A 125 -4.34 22.72 0.75
CA ALA A 125 -3.94 21.48 1.40
C ALA A 125 -2.98 21.65 2.58
N LEU A 126 -2.15 22.70 2.58
CA LEU A 126 -1.12 22.93 3.60
C LEU A 126 -1.37 24.21 4.43
N PRO A 127 -0.92 24.22 5.70
CA PRO A 127 -0.42 23.06 6.45
C PRO A 127 -1.56 22.10 6.80
N THR A 128 -1.23 20.82 6.99
CA THR A 128 -2.18 19.81 7.46
C THR A 128 -1.78 19.26 8.84
N TYR A 129 -2.76 18.85 9.61
CA TYR A 129 -2.60 18.19 10.91
C TYR A 129 -3.26 16.81 10.91
N ASP A 130 -3.85 16.39 9.79
CA ASP A 130 -4.45 15.07 9.67
C ASP A 130 -3.43 14.06 9.14
N SER A 131 -3.06 13.12 10.02
CA SER A 131 -2.13 12.04 9.72
C SER A 131 -2.55 11.22 8.50
N MET A 132 -3.85 11.04 8.24
CA MET A 132 -4.30 10.29 7.05
C MET A 132 -3.89 10.96 5.74
N ARG A 133 -3.80 12.30 5.74
CA ARG A 133 -3.36 13.06 4.56
C ARG A 133 -1.88 12.91 4.34
N ILE A 134 -1.10 13.05 5.41
CA ILE A 134 0.35 12.88 5.41
C ILE A 134 0.67 11.46 4.92
N GLU A 135 0.02 10.44 5.49
CA GLU A 135 0.13 9.04 5.10
C GLU A 135 -0.19 8.82 3.62
N SER A 136 -1.21 9.51 3.08
CA SER A 136 -1.58 9.39 1.67
C SER A 136 -0.51 9.86 0.70
N ARG A 137 0.48 10.62 1.19
CA ARG A 137 1.55 11.22 0.39
C ARG A 137 2.94 10.66 0.66
N ILE A 138 3.11 9.73 1.61
CA ILE A 138 4.42 9.16 1.97
C ILE A 138 5.18 8.60 0.75
N ALA A 139 4.48 8.03 -0.23
CA ALA A 139 5.12 7.49 -1.44
C ALA A 139 5.87 8.53 -2.29
N PHE A 140 5.66 9.83 -2.09
CA PHE A 140 6.38 10.89 -2.79
C PHE A 140 7.66 11.32 -2.08
N LEU A 141 8.02 10.66 -0.98
CA LEU A 141 9.25 10.91 -0.26
C LEU A 141 10.48 10.62 -1.15
N PRO A 142 11.42 11.59 -1.31
CA PRO A 142 12.63 11.38 -2.09
C PRO A 142 13.47 10.23 -1.55
N ASP A 143 14.02 9.42 -2.45
CA ASP A 143 14.88 8.27 -2.16
C ASP A 143 14.25 7.20 -1.24
N MET A 144 12.92 7.18 -1.13
CA MET A 144 12.21 6.09 -0.47
C MET A 144 12.44 4.77 -1.23
N ALA A 145 12.74 3.70 -0.51
CA ALA A 145 12.76 2.37 -1.11
C ALA A 145 11.35 1.96 -1.53
N ASP A 146 11.22 1.17 -2.62
CA ASP A 146 9.90 0.73 -3.08
C ASP A 146 9.13 -0.03 -2.00
N VAL A 147 9.80 -0.72 -1.09
CA VAL A 147 9.19 -1.28 0.12
C VAL A 147 9.76 -0.60 1.36
N ALA A 148 8.89 -0.04 2.19
CA ALA A 148 9.23 0.55 3.47
C ALA A 148 8.22 0.12 4.55
N VAL A 149 8.61 0.25 5.81
CA VAL A 149 7.69 0.07 6.94
C VAL A 149 7.44 1.44 7.55
N ALA A 150 6.19 1.88 7.50
CA ALA A 150 5.76 3.14 8.09
C ALA A 150 5.36 2.94 9.55
N PHE A 151 5.87 3.83 10.39
CA PHE A 151 5.57 3.89 11.80
C PHE A 151 4.87 5.21 12.11
N ASN A 152 3.73 5.13 12.76
CA ASN A 152 3.17 6.26 13.50
C ASN A 152 3.89 6.37 14.84
N ASP A 153 3.68 7.47 15.54
CA ASP A 153 4.33 7.82 16.80
C ASP A 153 3.96 6.90 17.98
N ASP A 154 2.86 6.17 17.85
CA ASP A 154 2.35 5.21 18.83
C ASP A 154 2.87 3.78 18.64
N TYR A 155 3.68 3.48 17.61
CA TYR A 155 4.15 2.13 17.32
C TYR A 155 5.57 1.83 17.82
N PHE A 156 5.71 0.70 18.53
CA PHE A 156 6.98 0.22 19.07
C PHE A 156 7.20 -1.26 18.78
N LEU A 157 8.45 -1.64 18.53
CA LEU A 157 8.87 -3.04 18.39
C LEU A 157 9.50 -3.51 19.70
N LEU A 158 8.95 -4.58 20.26
CA LEU A 158 9.33 -5.10 21.58
C LEU A 158 10.34 -6.24 21.51
N ARG A 159 10.51 -6.87 20.34
CA ARG A 159 11.34 -8.07 20.16
C ARG A 159 12.21 -7.98 18.90
N PRO A 160 13.31 -8.75 18.82
CA PRO A 160 14.09 -8.88 17.60
C PRO A 160 13.25 -9.41 16.45
N LEU A 161 13.21 -8.67 15.34
CA LEU A 161 12.47 -9.04 14.13
C LEU A 161 13.46 -9.25 12.97
N ALA A 162 13.00 -9.93 11.93
CA ALA A 162 13.65 -10.02 10.64
C ALA A 162 12.92 -9.13 9.63
N VAL A 163 13.56 -8.84 8.49
CA VAL A 163 12.89 -8.14 7.38
C VAL A 163 11.67 -8.94 6.91
N SER A 164 11.76 -10.27 6.93
CA SER A 164 10.68 -11.21 6.58
C SER A 164 9.49 -11.18 7.54
N ASP A 165 9.58 -10.55 8.71
CA ASP A 165 8.38 -10.25 9.51
C ASP A 165 7.48 -9.18 8.83
N PHE A 166 8.04 -8.37 7.93
CA PHE A 166 7.31 -7.29 7.24
C PHE A 166 7.19 -7.54 5.74
N HIS A 167 8.25 -8.02 5.09
CA HIS A 167 8.27 -8.25 3.66
C HIS A 167 9.31 -9.29 3.25
N SER A 168 8.99 -10.09 2.23
CA SER A 168 9.91 -11.01 1.59
C SER A 168 9.74 -10.97 0.07
N PRO A 169 10.83 -11.02 -0.73
CA PRO A 169 10.71 -11.19 -2.18
C PRO A 169 10.03 -12.50 -2.59
N LEU A 170 10.06 -13.53 -1.72
CA LEU A 170 9.48 -14.85 -2.00
C LEU A 170 7.97 -14.92 -1.70
N TYR A 171 7.51 -14.13 -0.74
CA TYR A 171 6.14 -14.22 -0.19
C TYR A 171 5.39 -12.88 -0.17
N GLY A 172 6.04 -11.79 -0.58
CA GLY A 172 5.49 -10.45 -0.68
C GLY A 172 5.39 -9.74 0.67
N SER A 173 4.53 -8.72 0.72
CA SER A 173 4.29 -7.93 1.93
C SER A 173 3.40 -8.66 2.92
N ILE A 174 3.72 -8.55 4.21
CA ILE A 174 2.97 -9.20 5.27
C ILE A 174 1.80 -8.33 5.73
N LEU A 175 0.59 -8.81 5.48
CA LEU A 175 -0.66 -8.16 5.86
C LEU A 175 -1.15 -8.72 7.19
N ARG A 176 -1.60 -7.84 8.08
CA ARG A 176 -2.14 -8.20 9.41
C ARG A 176 -3.57 -7.69 9.53
N PHE A 177 -4.50 -8.63 9.53
CA PHE A 177 -5.93 -8.35 9.72
C PHE A 177 -6.34 -8.66 11.16
N LYS A 178 -7.28 -7.89 11.69
CA LYS A 178 -7.84 -8.11 13.04
C LYS A 178 -8.61 -9.43 13.10
N HIS A 179 -8.47 -10.16 14.20
CA HIS A 179 -8.95 -11.55 14.33
C HIS A 179 -10.45 -11.69 14.58
N ASP A 180 -11.12 -10.62 15.02
CA ASP A 180 -12.53 -10.59 15.44
C ASP A 180 -13.55 -10.55 14.29
N ASN A 181 -13.11 -10.87 13.07
CA ASN A 181 -13.90 -10.80 11.84
C ASN A 181 -14.42 -9.40 11.47
N GLU A 182 -13.93 -8.33 12.11
CA GLU A 182 -14.35 -6.97 11.79
C GLU A 182 -14.19 -6.66 10.29
N ARG A 183 -15.23 -6.04 9.70
CA ARG A 183 -15.29 -5.71 8.28
C ARG A 183 -15.57 -4.23 8.09
N ILE A 184 -14.87 -3.66 7.13
CA ILE A 184 -15.16 -2.35 6.58
C ILE A 184 -16.30 -2.51 5.58
N THR A 185 -17.41 -1.80 5.81
CA THR A 185 -18.55 -1.77 4.88
C THR A 185 -18.23 -0.94 3.63
N THR A 186 -18.99 -1.14 2.56
CA THR A 186 -18.95 -0.32 1.33
C THR A 186 -19.90 0.87 1.39
N GLU A 187 -20.79 0.88 2.38
CA GLU A 187 -21.80 1.91 2.57
C GLU A 187 -21.17 3.13 3.21
N LEU A 188 -21.34 4.28 2.55
CA LEU A 188 -20.94 5.55 3.12
C LEU A 188 -21.96 5.98 4.16
N ASN A 189 -21.46 6.40 5.31
CA ASN A 189 -22.28 6.98 6.35
C ASN A 189 -21.82 8.44 6.61
N PRO A 190 -22.65 9.44 6.25
CA PRO A 190 -22.33 10.86 6.45
C PRO A 190 -22.02 11.26 7.89
N GLN A 191 -22.49 10.51 8.89
CA GLN A 191 -22.16 10.76 10.29
C GLN A 191 -20.66 10.63 10.59
N PHE A 192 -19.90 9.94 9.72
CA PHE A 192 -18.45 9.76 9.85
C PHE A 192 -17.61 10.69 8.95
N PHE A 193 -18.21 11.64 8.19
CA PHE A 193 -17.46 12.48 7.23
C PHE A 193 -16.61 13.59 7.85
N GLY A 194 -16.61 13.70 9.18
CA GLY A 194 -15.83 14.65 9.96
C GLY A 194 -15.70 14.21 11.42
N THR A 195 -15.51 12.90 11.64
CA THR A 195 -15.19 12.36 12.97
C THR A 195 -13.68 12.29 13.13
N ASP A 196 -13.19 12.44 14.37
CA ASP A 196 -11.80 12.23 14.76
C ASP A 196 -11.32 10.77 14.60
N GLY A 197 -12.24 9.80 14.53
CA GLY A 197 -11.93 8.39 14.29
C GLY A 197 -11.61 8.03 12.82
N GLU A 198 -11.05 6.84 12.61
CA GLU A 198 -10.61 6.39 11.28
C GLU A 198 -11.71 5.81 10.38
N TYR A 199 -12.87 5.44 10.95
CA TYR A 199 -13.92 4.70 10.26
C TYR A 199 -14.46 5.43 9.02
N GLY A 200 -14.59 6.76 9.07
CA GLY A 200 -15.00 7.54 7.90
C GLY A 200 -14.06 7.34 6.73
N GLY A 201 -12.74 7.38 6.98
CA GLY A 201 -11.71 7.14 5.98
C GLY A 201 -11.70 5.70 5.44
N LEU A 202 -11.99 4.73 6.31
CA LEU A 202 -12.07 3.31 5.94
C LEU A 202 -13.27 3.02 5.03
N PHE A 203 -14.46 3.52 5.39
CA PHE A 203 -15.67 3.35 4.56
C PHE A 203 -15.52 4.00 3.19
N GLN A 204 -14.94 5.21 3.15
CA GLN A 204 -14.65 5.90 1.89
C GLN A 204 -13.67 5.10 1.02
N ALA A 205 -12.59 4.56 1.59
CA ALA A 205 -11.65 3.72 0.87
C ALA A 205 -12.31 2.46 0.28
N ASN A 206 -13.14 1.78 1.07
CA ASN A 206 -13.82 0.56 0.62
C ASN A 206 -14.91 0.85 -0.42
N HIS A 207 -15.60 1.97 -0.29
CA HIS A 207 -16.56 2.46 -1.28
C HIS A 207 -15.89 2.72 -2.63
N LEU A 208 -14.72 3.39 -2.65
CA LEU A 208 -13.94 3.63 -3.87
C LEU A 208 -13.50 2.33 -4.53
N LEU A 209 -12.93 1.39 -3.76
CA LEU A 209 -12.55 0.08 -4.31
C LEU A 209 -13.75 -0.63 -4.93
N SER A 210 -14.92 -0.51 -4.31
CA SER A 210 -16.15 -1.17 -4.78
C SER A 210 -16.78 -0.51 -6.01
N GLN A 211 -16.27 0.64 -6.47
CA GLN A 211 -16.60 1.18 -7.79
C GLN A 211 -15.91 0.40 -8.93
N ARG A 212 -14.78 -0.26 -8.62
CA ARG A 212 -14.02 -1.07 -9.59
C ARG A 212 -14.13 -2.57 -9.34
N TYR A 213 -14.07 -2.97 -8.09
CA TYR A 213 -13.99 -4.36 -7.64
C TYR A 213 -15.33 -4.78 -7.04
N PRO A 214 -15.52 -6.09 -6.75
CA PRO A 214 -16.76 -6.57 -6.16
C PRO A 214 -17.18 -5.76 -4.93
N VAL A 215 -18.48 -5.47 -4.84
CA VAL A 215 -19.09 -4.77 -3.70
C VAL A 215 -19.16 -5.74 -2.53
N VAL A 216 -18.14 -5.71 -1.67
CA VAL A 216 -18.01 -6.63 -0.53
C VAL A 216 -17.43 -5.92 0.69
N PRO A 217 -17.83 -6.33 1.91
CA PRO A 217 -17.13 -5.92 3.11
C PRO A 217 -15.71 -6.53 3.15
N ARG A 218 -14.71 -5.70 3.41
CA ARG A 218 -13.29 -6.10 3.41
C ARG A 218 -12.74 -6.14 4.84
N PRO A 219 -11.77 -7.02 5.16
CA PRO A 219 -11.27 -7.15 6.53
C PRO A 219 -10.63 -5.86 7.06
N TYR A 220 -10.87 -5.57 8.33
CA TYR A 220 -10.19 -4.50 9.05
C TYR A 220 -8.71 -4.86 9.29
N LEU A 221 -7.82 -3.86 9.21
CA LEU A 221 -6.38 -4.05 9.41
C LEU A 221 -6.01 -3.81 10.86
N LEU A 222 -5.26 -4.72 11.46
CA LEU A 222 -4.77 -4.54 12.83
C LEU A 222 -3.98 -3.22 12.95
N HIS A 223 -4.13 -2.48 14.04
CA HIS A 223 -3.37 -1.26 14.31
C HIS A 223 -1.92 -1.65 14.66
N VAL A 224 -1.02 -1.57 13.67
CA VAL A 224 0.40 -1.99 13.71
C VAL A 224 1.17 -1.23 12.63
N PRO A 225 2.52 -1.21 12.65
CA PRO A 225 3.32 -0.69 11.55
C PRO A 225 2.89 -1.26 10.21
N LYS A 226 2.72 -0.40 9.21
CA LYS A 226 2.24 -0.81 7.89
C LYS A 226 3.39 -0.91 6.91
N VAL A 227 3.33 -1.94 6.08
CA VAL A 227 4.22 -2.06 4.93
C VAL A 227 3.66 -1.21 3.81
N ILE A 228 4.43 -0.19 3.41
CA ILE A 228 4.12 0.65 2.26
C ILE A 228 4.89 0.12 1.06
N THR A 229 4.19 0.01 -0.06
CA THR A 229 4.85 -0.19 -1.36
C THR A 229 4.67 1.06 -2.19
N GLN A 230 5.76 1.79 -2.42
CA GLN A 230 5.76 3.09 -3.08
C GLN A 230 5.02 3.00 -4.43
N SER A 231 5.41 2.04 -5.27
CA SER A 231 4.78 1.86 -6.59
C SER A 231 3.29 1.52 -6.52
N LEU A 232 2.82 0.81 -5.48
CA LEU A 232 1.41 0.50 -5.29
C LEU A 232 0.61 1.70 -4.75
N GLN A 233 1.21 2.53 -3.89
CA GLN A 233 0.59 3.75 -3.41
C GLN A 233 0.49 4.81 -4.52
N VAL A 234 1.50 4.91 -5.38
CA VAL A 234 1.43 5.73 -6.61
C VAL A 234 0.33 5.20 -7.53
N GLU A 235 0.27 3.88 -7.75
CA GLU A 235 -0.80 3.24 -8.55
C GLU A 235 -2.19 3.55 -7.98
N ALA A 236 -2.40 3.42 -6.66
CA ALA A 236 -3.66 3.78 -6.01
C ALA A 236 -4.01 5.27 -6.17
N THR A 237 -3.00 6.15 -6.07
CA THR A 237 -3.17 7.60 -6.24
C THR A 237 -3.57 7.95 -7.67
N LEU A 238 -3.01 7.26 -8.68
CA LEU A 238 -3.41 7.43 -10.08
C LEU A 238 -4.83 6.90 -10.34
N MET A 239 -5.14 5.72 -9.81
CA MET A 239 -6.46 5.08 -9.98
C MET A 239 -7.60 5.94 -9.41
N PHE A 240 -7.35 6.56 -8.25
CA PHE A 240 -8.36 7.33 -7.52
C PHE A 240 -7.98 8.81 -7.38
N SER A 241 -7.33 9.38 -8.41
CA SER A 241 -6.70 10.71 -8.39
C SER A 241 -7.61 11.82 -7.88
N LYS A 242 -8.86 11.88 -8.36
CA LYS A 242 -9.86 12.88 -7.94
C LYS A 242 -10.10 12.82 -6.43
N MET A 243 -10.39 11.63 -5.90
CA MET A 243 -10.70 11.48 -4.48
C MET A 243 -9.45 11.59 -3.62
N SER A 244 -8.31 11.06 -4.06
CA SER A 244 -7.02 11.20 -3.35
C SER A 244 -6.60 12.68 -3.21
N THR A 245 -6.78 13.48 -4.26
CA THR A 245 -6.46 14.91 -4.27
C THR A 245 -7.42 15.71 -3.40
N LEU A 246 -8.74 15.43 -3.49
CA LEU A 246 -9.75 16.09 -2.65
C LEU A 246 -9.57 15.72 -1.18
N SER A 247 -9.32 14.44 -0.87
CA SER A 247 -9.05 14.03 0.50
C SER A 247 -7.82 14.77 1.03
N ALA A 248 -6.73 14.80 0.27
CA ALA A 248 -5.47 15.40 0.70
C ALA A 248 -5.53 16.91 0.95
N SER A 249 -6.59 17.62 0.55
CA SER A 249 -6.75 19.06 0.85
C SER A 249 -7.33 19.37 2.24
N LYS A 250 -7.76 18.36 3.02
CA LYS A 250 -8.24 18.59 4.38
C LYS A 250 -7.09 18.90 5.34
N ARG A 251 -7.27 19.94 6.17
CA ARG A 251 -6.28 20.31 7.20
C ARG A 251 -6.48 19.57 8.52
N PHE A 252 -7.71 19.23 8.87
CA PHE A 252 -8.08 18.45 10.05
C PHE A 252 -9.08 17.37 9.66
N ARG A 253 -9.10 16.28 10.43
CA ARG A 253 -9.94 15.11 10.18
C ARG A 253 -11.44 15.44 10.32
N GLU A 254 -11.73 16.30 11.29
CA GLU A 254 -13.08 16.71 11.67
C GLU A 254 -13.74 17.67 10.67
N LEU A 255 -13.00 18.15 9.67
CA LEU A 255 -13.57 19.03 8.65
C LEU A 255 -14.51 18.23 7.73
N PRO A 256 -15.80 18.61 7.62
CA PRO A 256 -16.79 17.90 6.80
C PRO A 256 -16.68 18.29 5.31
N ILE A 257 -15.46 18.31 4.77
CA ILE A 257 -15.21 18.59 3.35
C ILE A 257 -15.32 17.28 2.56
N GLY A 258 -16.06 17.30 1.45
CA GLY A 258 -16.21 16.12 0.59
C GLY A 258 -16.95 14.96 1.29
N HIS A 259 -16.54 13.72 0.99
CA HIS A 259 -17.17 12.49 1.51
C HIS A 259 -16.33 11.85 2.63
N GLY A 260 -15.76 12.68 3.50
CA GLY A 260 -14.88 12.21 4.55
C GLY A 260 -13.45 11.99 4.09
N ASP A 261 -12.73 11.30 4.96
CA ASP A 261 -11.31 11.04 4.85
C ASP A 261 -10.98 9.91 3.87
N LEU A 262 -9.70 9.72 3.56
CA LEU A 262 -9.26 8.55 2.81
C LEU A 262 -8.15 7.85 3.59
N GLN A 263 -8.47 6.70 4.18
CA GLN A 263 -7.48 5.85 4.81
C GLN A 263 -6.66 5.17 3.70
N SER A 264 -5.52 5.77 3.35
CA SER A 264 -4.69 5.39 2.20
C SER A 264 -3.90 4.09 2.42
N GLN A 265 -3.44 3.83 3.65
CA GLN A 265 -2.67 2.62 3.98
C GLN A 265 -3.54 1.36 3.89
N TRP A 266 -4.80 1.45 4.30
CA TRP A 266 -5.82 0.44 4.16
C TRP A 266 -6.21 0.29 2.70
N LEU A 267 -6.44 1.41 1.99
CA LEU A 267 -6.73 1.39 0.55
C LEU A 267 -5.66 0.63 -0.22
N GLN A 268 -4.36 0.90 0.00
CA GLN A 268 -3.29 0.21 -0.73
C GLN A 268 -3.27 -1.30 -0.43
N ILE A 269 -3.51 -1.68 0.83
CA ILE A 269 -3.45 -3.09 1.24
C ILE A 269 -4.65 -3.86 0.66
N ALA A 270 -5.85 -3.29 0.73
CA ALA A 270 -7.02 -3.86 0.10
C ALA A 270 -6.91 -3.85 -1.43
N LEU A 271 -6.36 -2.79 -2.03
CA LEU A 271 -6.07 -2.75 -3.46
C LEU A 271 -5.11 -3.86 -3.87
N ARG A 272 -4.07 -4.15 -3.09
CA ARG A 272 -3.13 -5.25 -3.37
C ARG A 272 -3.86 -6.58 -3.54
N THR A 273 -4.76 -6.92 -2.62
CA THR A 273 -5.46 -8.20 -2.65
C THR A 273 -6.37 -8.32 -3.88
N GLU A 274 -7.03 -7.22 -4.26
CA GLU A 274 -7.87 -7.13 -5.46
C GLU A 274 -7.04 -7.15 -6.75
N ARG A 275 -5.91 -6.45 -6.81
CA ARG A 275 -4.98 -6.45 -7.95
C ARG A 275 -4.35 -7.81 -8.17
N TRP A 276 -4.01 -8.54 -7.11
CA TRP A 276 -3.56 -9.92 -7.21
C TRP A 276 -4.63 -10.82 -7.86
N ARG A 277 -5.88 -10.70 -7.41
CA ARG A 277 -7.03 -11.44 -7.98
C ARG A 277 -7.24 -11.13 -9.45
N GLU A 278 -7.28 -9.83 -9.78
CA GLU A 278 -7.41 -9.30 -11.13
C GLU A 278 -6.29 -9.82 -12.03
N ALA A 279 -5.04 -9.76 -11.57
CA ALA A 279 -3.87 -10.21 -12.30
C ALA A 279 -3.86 -11.72 -12.53
N MET A 280 -4.25 -12.55 -11.56
CA MET A 280 -4.33 -14.00 -11.75
C MET A 280 -5.39 -14.38 -12.79
N LEU A 281 -6.59 -13.81 -12.69
CA LEU A 281 -7.66 -14.05 -13.65
C LEU A 281 -7.27 -13.56 -15.04
N TRP A 282 -6.65 -12.39 -15.14
CA TRP A 282 -6.18 -11.85 -16.41
C TRP A 282 -5.09 -12.72 -17.03
N THR A 283 -4.13 -13.15 -16.22
CA THR A 283 -3.02 -14.01 -16.65
C THR A 283 -3.55 -15.31 -17.26
N TRP A 284 -4.54 -15.93 -16.63
CA TRP A 284 -5.12 -17.16 -17.15
C TRP A 284 -6.06 -16.93 -18.33
N VAL A 285 -7.02 -16.00 -18.23
CA VAL A 285 -8.02 -15.77 -19.28
C VAL A 285 -7.39 -15.15 -20.53
N VAL A 286 -6.65 -14.07 -20.35
CA VAL A 286 -6.18 -13.24 -21.47
C VAL A 286 -4.83 -13.74 -21.97
N ALA A 287 -3.82 -13.85 -21.11
CA ALA A 287 -2.48 -14.20 -21.55
C ALA A 287 -2.30 -15.70 -21.88
N LYS A 288 -2.91 -16.61 -21.10
CA LYS A 288 -2.79 -18.07 -21.31
C LYS A 288 -3.83 -18.60 -22.30
N LEU A 289 -5.12 -18.39 -22.03
CA LEU A 289 -6.20 -18.98 -22.82
C LEU A 289 -6.45 -18.21 -24.13
N GLY A 290 -6.55 -16.88 -24.07
CA GLY A 290 -6.74 -16.04 -25.26
C GLY A 290 -5.51 -15.91 -26.16
N GLY A 291 -4.30 -16.02 -25.58
CA GLY A 291 -3.04 -15.91 -26.28
C GLY A 291 -2.91 -14.62 -27.10
N ALA A 292 -2.15 -14.67 -28.20
CA ALA A 292 -1.89 -13.50 -29.03
C ALA A 292 -3.12 -12.97 -29.79
N ASN A 293 -4.09 -13.84 -30.09
CA ASN A 293 -5.28 -13.49 -30.87
C ASN A 293 -6.39 -12.89 -29.99
N GLY A 294 -6.40 -13.19 -28.69
CA GLY A 294 -7.40 -12.69 -27.75
C GLY A 294 -8.84 -13.16 -28.03
N SER A 295 -9.03 -14.11 -28.94
CA SER A 295 -10.32 -14.73 -29.26
C SER A 295 -10.43 -16.10 -28.59
N LEU A 296 -11.63 -16.44 -28.12
CA LEU A 296 -11.92 -17.71 -27.48
C LEU A 296 -12.98 -18.46 -28.30
N GLY A 297 -12.68 -19.70 -28.67
CA GLY A 297 -13.55 -20.55 -29.46
C GLY A 297 -13.71 -21.96 -28.89
N GLN A 298 -14.03 -22.91 -29.77
CA GLN A 298 -14.32 -24.29 -29.39
C GLN A 298 -13.11 -25.01 -28.75
N ALA A 299 -11.89 -24.75 -29.21
CA ALA A 299 -10.68 -25.36 -28.66
C ALA A 299 -10.43 -24.91 -27.21
N GLU A 300 -10.58 -23.60 -26.95
CA GLU A 300 -10.47 -23.02 -25.61
C GLU A 300 -11.58 -23.55 -24.71
N ARG A 301 -12.80 -23.72 -25.22
CA ARG A 301 -13.92 -24.29 -24.46
C ARG A 301 -13.65 -25.72 -24.01
N GLU A 302 -13.08 -26.54 -24.89
CA GLU A 302 -12.66 -27.90 -24.54
C GLU A 302 -11.54 -27.89 -23.50
N GLN A 303 -10.60 -26.94 -23.59
CA GLN A 303 -9.56 -26.77 -22.57
C GLN A 303 -10.16 -26.39 -21.21
N VAL A 304 -11.11 -25.46 -21.15
CA VAL A 304 -11.82 -25.11 -19.91
C VAL A 304 -12.61 -26.31 -19.37
N GLY A 305 -13.31 -27.05 -20.24
CA GLY A 305 -14.04 -28.26 -19.85
C GLY A 305 -13.13 -29.31 -19.23
N ARG A 306 -11.94 -29.56 -19.81
CA ARG A 306 -10.94 -30.47 -19.26
C ARG A 306 -10.39 -29.99 -17.92
N LEU A 307 -10.07 -28.70 -17.81
CA LEU A 307 -9.55 -28.10 -16.57
C LEU A 307 -10.52 -28.27 -15.41
N LEU A 308 -11.82 -28.08 -15.66
CA LEU A 308 -12.86 -28.24 -14.65
C LEU A 308 -13.22 -29.72 -14.39
N GLY A 309 -12.62 -30.67 -15.10
CA GLY A 309 -12.94 -32.09 -14.94
C GLY A 309 -14.33 -32.48 -15.46
N LYS A 310 -14.88 -31.75 -16.44
CA LYS A 310 -16.19 -32.02 -17.03
C LYS A 310 -16.20 -33.41 -17.68
N THR A 311 -17.14 -34.28 -17.30
CA THR A 311 -17.32 -35.60 -17.91
C THR A 311 -18.42 -35.58 -19.00
N PRO A 312 -18.43 -36.55 -19.93
CA PRO A 312 -19.53 -36.68 -20.89
C PRO A 312 -20.87 -36.83 -20.17
N GLY A 313 -21.80 -35.91 -20.40
CA GLY A 313 -23.12 -35.87 -19.75
C GLY A 313 -23.25 -34.88 -18.59
N THR A 314 -22.16 -34.25 -18.13
CA THR A 314 -22.26 -33.11 -17.19
C THR A 314 -22.87 -31.90 -17.91
N ASN A 315 -24.15 -31.64 -17.65
CA ASN A 315 -24.85 -30.44 -18.08
C ASN A 315 -24.97 -29.45 -16.90
N GLY A 316 -24.83 -28.16 -17.19
CA GLY A 316 -25.05 -27.08 -16.22
C GLY A 316 -23.85 -26.78 -15.33
N SER A 317 -23.66 -27.54 -14.26
CA SER A 317 -22.74 -27.17 -13.16
C SER A 317 -21.61 -28.18 -12.92
N VAL A 318 -20.46 -27.68 -12.47
CA VAL A 318 -19.28 -28.46 -12.12
C VAL A 318 -18.81 -28.11 -10.71
N GLU A 319 -18.58 -29.12 -9.87
CA GLU A 319 -17.95 -28.93 -8.56
C GLU A 319 -16.43 -28.80 -8.73
N VAL A 320 -15.87 -27.75 -8.16
CA VAL A 320 -14.44 -27.48 -8.13
C VAL A 320 -13.96 -27.66 -6.69
N VAL A 321 -12.91 -28.45 -6.52
CA VAL A 321 -12.26 -28.69 -5.24
C VAL A 321 -10.90 -28.02 -5.24
N ARG A 322 -10.61 -27.22 -4.21
CA ARG A 322 -9.30 -26.61 -4.01
C ARG A 322 -8.25 -27.69 -3.70
N GLY A 323 -7.12 -27.64 -4.40
CA GLY A 323 -5.97 -28.48 -4.09
C GLY A 323 -5.35 -28.20 -2.71
N PRO A 324 -4.51 -29.12 -2.19
CA PRO A 324 -3.77 -28.91 -0.95
C PRO A 324 -2.84 -27.69 -1.07
N ARG A 325 -2.72 -26.92 0.01
CA ARG A 325 -1.84 -25.74 0.09
C ARG A 325 -0.53 -26.15 0.74
N GLU A 326 0.57 -26.02 -0.01
CA GLU A 326 1.89 -26.47 0.44
C GLU A 326 2.95 -25.36 0.42
N THR A 327 2.60 -24.16 -0.07
CA THR A 327 3.54 -23.06 -0.29
C THR A 327 4.30 -22.62 0.97
N LEU A 328 3.65 -22.76 2.14
CA LEU A 328 4.25 -22.41 3.44
C LEU A 328 4.95 -23.58 4.15
N LYS A 329 4.85 -24.82 3.65
CA LYS A 329 5.45 -26.01 4.31
C LYS A 329 6.98 -25.97 4.37
N HIS A 330 7.62 -25.33 3.40
CA HIS A 330 9.08 -25.29 3.24
C HIS A 330 9.65 -23.88 3.39
N ILE A 331 8.98 -23.03 4.18
CA ILE A 331 9.36 -21.62 4.37
C ILE A 331 10.81 -21.47 4.81
N GLU A 332 11.24 -22.27 5.81
CA GLU A 332 12.60 -22.23 6.36
C GLU A 332 13.66 -22.58 5.32
N THR A 333 13.42 -23.64 4.56
CA THR A 333 14.33 -24.09 3.49
C THR A 333 14.37 -23.08 2.34
N ASN A 334 13.23 -22.51 1.96
CA ASN A 334 13.14 -21.53 0.88
C ASN A 334 13.89 -20.24 1.22
N PHE A 335 13.75 -19.75 2.46
CA PHE A 335 14.49 -18.58 2.92
C PHE A 335 15.99 -18.86 3.03
N ALA A 336 16.39 -20.01 3.57
CA ALA A 336 17.78 -20.42 3.62
C ALA A 336 18.42 -20.49 2.22
N HIS A 337 17.74 -21.07 1.24
CA HIS A 337 18.21 -21.12 -0.16
C HIS A 337 18.31 -19.74 -0.81
N ALA A 338 17.42 -18.81 -0.46
CA ALA A 338 17.47 -17.44 -0.95
C ALA A 338 18.50 -16.56 -0.24
N GLY A 339 19.10 -17.03 0.86
CA GLY A 339 20.00 -16.23 1.70
C GLY A 339 19.28 -15.17 2.52
N TRP A 340 18.04 -15.47 2.95
CA TRP A 340 17.18 -14.59 3.74
C TRP A 340 16.91 -15.19 5.12
N ASP A 341 16.75 -14.32 6.12
CA ASP A 341 16.33 -14.74 7.46
C ASP A 341 14.86 -15.14 7.48
N ASN A 342 14.55 -16.17 8.29
CA ASN A 342 13.17 -16.53 8.61
C ASN A 342 12.48 -15.44 9.45
N PRO A 343 11.15 -15.29 9.35
CA PRO A 343 10.40 -14.41 10.23
C PRO A 343 10.60 -14.87 11.69
N LYS A 344 10.82 -13.93 12.60
CA LYS A 344 11.16 -14.24 14.00
C LYS A 344 9.96 -14.21 14.93
N ASN A 345 9.02 -13.29 14.72
CA ASN A 345 7.82 -13.13 15.56
C ASN A 345 6.57 -12.89 14.70
N THR A 346 6.54 -13.51 13.53
CA THR A 346 5.39 -13.47 12.63
C THR A 346 5.13 -14.86 12.06
N GLU A 347 3.98 -15.42 12.42
CA GLU A 347 3.50 -16.67 11.83
C GLU A 347 2.90 -16.37 10.46
N TYR A 348 3.41 -17.01 9.40
CA TYR A 348 2.78 -16.94 8.09
C TYR A 348 1.61 -17.93 8.04
N VAL A 349 0.39 -17.40 7.92
CA VAL A 349 -0.84 -18.22 7.98
C VAL A 349 -1.36 -18.55 6.59
N TRP A 350 -1.15 -17.67 5.62
CA TRP A 350 -1.60 -17.89 4.25
C TRP A 350 -0.78 -17.07 3.25
N SER A 351 -0.49 -17.63 2.07
CA SER A 351 0.22 -16.96 0.98
C SER A 351 -0.68 -16.72 -0.23
N SER A 352 -0.52 -15.58 -0.88
CA SER A 352 -1.14 -15.27 -2.18
C SER A 352 -0.74 -16.24 -3.30
N LEU A 353 0.38 -16.93 -3.16
CA LEU A 353 0.76 -18.01 -4.07
C LEU A 353 -0.25 -19.18 -4.04
N ASP A 354 -1.05 -19.32 -2.97
CA ASP A 354 -2.12 -20.31 -2.86
C ASP A 354 -3.49 -19.79 -3.35
N GLY A 355 -3.51 -18.69 -4.12
CA GLY A 355 -4.70 -18.11 -4.76
C GLY A 355 -5.09 -16.74 -4.20
N HIS A 356 -6.38 -16.39 -4.25
CA HIS A 356 -6.88 -15.14 -3.66
C HIS A 356 -7.21 -15.37 -2.17
N LEU A 357 -7.04 -14.31 -1.36
CA LEU A 357 -7.33 -14.37 0.07
C LEU A 357 -8.76 -14.87 0.24
N PRO A 358 -9.01 -15.98 0.97
CA PRO A 358 -10.35 -16.47 1.14
C PRO A 358 -11.17 -15.39 1.84
N MET A 359 -12.10 -14.77 1.12
CA MET A 359 -13.10 -13.92 1.75
C MET A 359 -13.82 -14.80 2.78
N THR A 360 -13.58 -14.52 4.05
CA THR A 360 -14.19 -15.22 5.18
C THR A 360 -15.67 -14.88 5.21
N GLY A 361 -16.45 -15.59 4.38
CA GLY A 361 -17.87 -15.79 4.62
C GLY A 361 -18.07 -16.75 5.79
N LYS A 362 -19.32 -17.11 6.07
CA LYS A 362 -19.68 -18.17 7.03
C LYS A 362 -19.02 -19.48 6.61
N LYS A 363 -17.80 -19.71 7.07
CA LYS A 363 -17.13 -21.00 6.93
C LYS A 363 -17.93 -22.00 7.73
N THR A 364 -18.26 -23.15 7.14
CA THR A 364 -18.76 -24.27 7.92
C THR A 364 -17.64 -24.73 8.87
N ALA A 365 -18.00 -25.46 9.93
CA ALA A 365 -16.98 -26.08 10.78
C ALA A 365 -16.14 -27.12 10.01
N ASP A 366 -16.61 -27.57 8.84
CA ASP A 366 -15.96 -28.58 8.00
C ASP A 366 -14.98 -27.93 6.98
N PRO A 367 -13.66 -28.13 7.13
CA PRO A 367 -12.67 -27.62 6.19
C PRO A 367 -12.82 -28.16 4.76
N VAL A 368 -13.38 -29.36 4.58
CA VAL A 368 -13.57 -30.00 3.28
C VAL A 368 -14.64 -29.27 2.47
N GLU A 369 -15.75 -28.92 3.12
CA GLU A 369 -16.82 -28.15 2.47
C GLU A 369 -16.36 -26.73 2.12
N ASN A 370 -15.52 -26.12 2.96
CA ASN A 370 -14.92 -24.80 2.68
C ASN A 370 -13.89 -24.81 1.53
N ALA A 371 -13.48 -26.00 1.07
CA ALA A 371 -12.57 -26.19 -0.05
C ALA A 371 -13.31 -26.42 -1.38
N LYS A 372 -14.65 -26.47 -1.38
CA LYS A 372 -15.46 -26.70 -2.57
C LYS A 372 -16.17 -25.44 -3.04
N CYS A 373 -16.44 -25.37 -4.33
CA CYS A 373 -17.34 -24.41 -4.93
C CYS A 373 -17.96 -24.98 -6.20
N THR A 374 -19.03 -24.37 -6.68
CA THR A 374 -19.75 -24.83 -7.89
C THR A 374 -19.69 -23.76 -8.96
N ILE A 375 -19.25 -24.16 -10.16
CA ILE A 375 -19.27 -23.34 -11.38
C ILE A 375 -20.47 -23.76 -12.22
N ASP A 376 -21.44 -22.86 -12.36
CA ASP A 376 -22.47 -22.96 -13.38
C ASP A 376 -21.88 -22.47 -14.70
N LEU A 377 -21.76 -23.35 -15.68
CA LEU A 377 -21.03 -23.08 -16.91
C LEU A 377 -21.72 -22.02 -17.78
N GLU A 378 -23.06 -22.02 -17.84
CA GLU A 378 -23.82 -21.04 -18.61
C GLU A 378 -23.71 -19.66 -17.95
N LYS A 379 -23.86 -19.60 -16.62
CA LYS A 379 -23.75 -18.35 -15.88
C LYS A 379 -22.33 -17.79 -15.85
N CYS A 380 -21.34 -18.65 -15.62
CA CYS A 380 -19.95 -18.22 -15.38
C CYS A 380 -19.18 -17.92 -16.66
N PHE A 381 -19.60 -18.47 -17.80
CA PHE A 381 -18.92 -18.26 -19.07
C PHE A 381 -19.81 -17.61 -20.14
N ASP A 382 -21.12 -17.44 -19.88
CA ASP A 382 -22.03 -16.68 -20.74
C ASP A 382 -21.98 -17.17 -22.21
N THR A 383 -21.94 -16.26 -23.19
CA THR A 383 -21.86 -16.52 -24.63
C THR A 383 -20.69 -17.43 -25.03
N PHE A 384 -19.59 -17.46 -24.25
CA PHE A 384 -18.49 -18.41 -24.49
C PHE A 384 -18.95 -19.86 -24.35
N TRP A 385 -19.91 -20.16 -23.48
CA TRP A 385 -20.42 -21.52 -23.28
C TRP A 385 -21.58 -21.86 -24.21
N THR A 386 -22.44 -20.89 -24.52
CA THR A 386 -23.68 -21.11 -25.29
C THR A 386 -23.52 -20.86 -26.80
N GLU A 387 -22.83 -19.80 -27.21
CA GLU A 387 -22.82 -19.29 -28.60
C GLU A 387 -21.52 -19.57 -29.38
N GLY A 388 -20.44 -19.96 -28.71
CA GLY A 388 -19.25 -20.52 -29.38
C GLY A 388 -18.06 -19.59 -29.51
N GLN A 389 -18.26 -18.27 -29.51
CA GLN A 389 -17.17 -17.31 -29.71
C GLN A 389 -17.33 -16.08 -28.81
N THR A 390 -16.23 -15.65 -28.19
CA THR A 390 -16.14 -14.38 -27.48
C THR A 390 -14.69 -13.89 -27.46
N THR A 391 -14.42 -12.71 -26.90
CA THR A 391 -13.05 -12.26 -26.66
C THR A 391 -12.60 -12.62 -25.25
N ALA A 392 -11.30 -12.86 -25.08
CA ALA A 392 -10.72 -13.12 -23.76
C ALA A 392 -10.91 -11.93 -22.81
N ALA A 393 -10.83 -10.69 -23.31
CA ALA A 393 -11.13 -9.51 -22.52
C ALA A 393 -12.60 -9.47 -22.03
N HIS A 394 -13.56 -9.90 -22.87
CA HIS A 394 -14.96 -9.98 -22.47
C HIS A 394 -15.18 -11.05 -21.38
N MET A 395 -14.66 -12.27 -21.59
CA MET A 395 -14.74 -13.34 -20.59
C MET A 395 -14.05 -12.95 -19.27
N PHE A 396 -12.91 -12.27 -19.36
CA PHE A 396 -12.19 -11.76 -18.19
C PHE A 396 -13.06 -10.77 -17.39
N LYS A 397 -13.65 -9.76 -18.04
CA LYS A 397 -14.53 -8.80 -17.35
C LYS A 397 -15.71 -9.50 -16.66
N HIS A 398 -16.27 -10.50 -17.33
CA HIS A 398 -17.37 -11.30 -16.79
C HIS A 398 -16.97 -12.04 -15.51
N LEU A 399 -15.82 -12.72 -15.50
CA LEU A 399 -15.32 -13.48 -14.34
C LEU A 399 -14.74 -12.60 -13.22
N ALA A 400 -14.07 -11.50 -13.58
CA ALA A 400 -13.40 -10.63 -12.63
C ALA A 400 -14.36 -9.69 -11.91
N PHE A 401 -15.36 -9.13 -12.62
CA PHE A 401 -16.18 -8.03 -12.09
C PHE A 401 -17.68 -8.33 -12.06
N ARG A 402 -18.26 -8.89 -13.13
CA ARG A 402 -19.72 -9.14 -13.19
C ARG A 402 -20.16 -10.31 -12.32
N HIS A 403 -19.41 -11.42 -12.36
CA HIS A 403 -19.67 -12.63 -11.60
C HIS A 403 -18.42 -13.07 -10.82
N PRO A 404 -17.98 -12.29 -9.82
CA PRO A 404 -16.72 -12.52 -9.12
C PRO A 404 -16.63 -13.89 -8.45
N LYS A 405 -17.76 -14.43 -7.97
CA LYS A 405 -17.84 -15.78 -7.40
C LYS A 405 -17.40 -16.87 -8.39
N CYS A 406 -17.68 -16.68 -9.68
CA CYS A 406 -17.23 -17.60 -10.73
C CYS A 406 -15.70 -17.53 -10.89
N GLY A 407 -15.14 -16.32 -10.92
CA GLY A 407 -13.69 -16.11 -10.94
C GLY A 407 -13.00 -16.70 -9.70
N ASP A 408 -13.55 -16.48 -8.51
CA ASP A 408 -12.99 -16.99 -7.25
C ASP A 408 -12.99 -18.52 -7.20
N CYS A 409 -14.07 -19.13 -7.69
CA CYS A 409 -14.16 -20.57 -7.77
C CYS A 409 -13.17 -21.14 -8.80
N LEU A 410 -13.06 -20.48 -9.96
CA LEU A 410 -12.11 -20.84 -11.01
C LEU A 410 -10.66 -20.81 -10.48
N LEU A 411 -10.27 -19.78 -9.72
CA LEU A 411 -8.94 -19.65 -9.12
C LEU A 411 -8.54 -20.84 -8.24
N MET A 412 -9.49 -21.64 -7.74
CA MET A 412 -9.19 -22.86 -6.97
C MET A 412 -8.65 -24.01 -7.83
N ALA A 413 -8.89 -23.99 -9.13
CA ALA A 413 -8.51 -25.04 -10.08
C ALA A 413 -7.33 -24.67 -11.01
N LEU A 414 -6.86 -23.42 -11.00
CA LEU A 414 -5.99 -22.93 -12.06
C LEU A 414 -4.53 -23.33 -11.89
N GLU A 415 -3.95 -23.80 -13.00
CA GLU A 415 -2.55 -23.53 -13.33
C GLU A 415 -2.50 -22.22 -14.15
N ILE A 416 -1.98 -21.14 -13.55
CA ILE A 416 -2.20 -19.78 -14.07
C ILE A 416 -1.30 -19.39 -15.23
N PHE A 417 -0.05 -19.86 -15.31
CA PHE A 417 0.94 -19.29 -16.22
C PHE A 417 0.78 -19.75 -17.69
N PRO A 418 1.05 -18.84 -18.66
CA PRO A 418 1.23 -19.21 -20.07
C PRO A 418 2.38 -20.20 -20.28
N SER A 419 2.39 -20.87 -21.44
CA SER A 419 3.52 -21.70 -21.88
C SER A 419 4.82 -20.88 -21.90
N PRO A 420 6.00 -21.48 -21.57
CA PRO A 420 7.30 -20.81 -21.71
C PRO A 420 7.52 -20.13 -23.07
N ASP A 421 6.99 -20.73 -24.15
CA ASP A 421 7.19 -20.24 -25.53
C ASP A 421 6.14 -19.21 -25.97
N ALA A 422 5.16 -18.90 -25.11
CA ALA A 422 4.11 -17.95 -25.43
C ALA A 422 4.69 -16.53 -25.51
N THR A 423 4.55 -15.90 -26.68
CA THR A 423 5.06 -14.55 -26.94
C THR A 423 4.03 -13.69 -27.63
N TYR A 424 4.14 -12.38 -27.44
CA TYR A 424 3.34 -11.38 -28.15
C TYR A 424 4.27 -10.33 -28.76
N THR A 425 4.04 -9.96 -30.01
CA THR A 425 4.84 -8.94 -30.70
C THR A 425 4.07 -7.64 -30.76
N ILE A 426 4.64 -6.56 -30.21
CA ILE A 426 4.01 -5.24 -30.27
C ILE A 426 4.01 -4.76 -31.73
N PRO A 427 2.86 -4.33 -32.28
CA PRO A 427 2.81 -3.81 -33.63
C PRO A 427 3.80 -2.66 -33.84
N LYS A 428 4.59 -2.70 -34.91
CA LYS A 428 5.53 -1.60 -35.25
C LYS A 428 4.83 -0.27 -35.53
N THR A 429 3.54 -0.31 -35.83
CA THR A 429 2.69 0.87 -36.05
C THR A 429 2.16 1.47 -34.75
N ALA A 430 2.41 0.85 -33.60
CA ALA A 430 2.01 1.40 -32.31
C ALA A 430 2.84 2.65 -31.97
N SER A 431 2.20 3.62 -31.32
CA SER A 431 2.91 4.78 -30.77
C SER A 431 3.81 4.32 -29.63
N PRO A 432 5.10 4.72 -29.60
CA PRO A 432 5.97 4.42 -28.47
C PRO A 432 5.46 5.13 -27.21
N PRO A 433 5.48 4.48 -26.03
CA PRO A 433 5.10 5.13 -24.79
C PRO A 433 6.17 6.16 -24.37
N PRO A 434 5.79 7.24 -23.67
CA PRO A 434 6.75 8.26 -23.21
C PRO A 434 7.77 7.71 -22.21
N TYR A 435 7.38 6.68 -21.45
CA TYR A 435 8.26 5.88 -20.60
C TYR A 435 7.73 4.44 -20.56
N ILE A 436 8.60 3.48 -20.25
CA ILE A 436 8.21 2.08 -20.10
C ILE A 436 7.78 1.86 -18.64
N ALA A 437 6.48 1.70 -18.43
CA ALA A 437 5.95 1.41 -17.10
C ALA A 437 6.26 -0.05 -16.70
N PRO A 438 6.40 -0.35 -15.39
CA PRO A 438 6.42 -1.74 -14.93
C PRO A 438 5.10 -2.44 -15.31
N PRO A 439 5.08 -3.77 -15.50
CA PRO A 439 3.86 -4.52 -15.84
C PRO A 439 2.67 -4.20 -14.93
N HIS A 440 1.59 -3.65 -15.49
CA HIS A 440 0.36 -3.36 -14.76
C HIS A 440 -0.86 -3.56 -15.66
N LEU A 441 -2.02 -3.79 -15.04
CA LEU A 441 -3.32 -3.76 -15.72
C LEU A 441 -3.89 -2.33 -15.72
N PRO A 442 -4.94 -2.02 -16.50
CA PRO A 442 -5.55 -0.69 -16.52
C PRO A 442 -5.78 -0.10 -15.13
N MET A 443 -5.43 1.18 -14.97
CA MET A 443 -5.50 1.93 -13.71
C MET A 443 -6.72 2.85 -13.67
N THR A 444 -7.81 2.50 -14.34
CA THR A 444 -9.05 3.30 -14.32
C THR A 444 -9.80 3.12 -12.99
N PRO A 445 -10.56 4.12 -12.51
CA PRO A 445 -11.32 4.02 -11.25
C PRO A 445 -12.50 3.04 -11.33
N THR A 446 -12.97 2.69 -12.53
CA THR A 446 -14.04 1.71 -12.79
C THR A 446 -13.57 0.70 -13.85
N TRP A 447 -14.22 -0.45 -13.92
CA TRP A 447 -13.79 -1.56 -14.79
C TRP A 447 -14.53 -1.61 -16.15
N ASP A 448 -15.71 -0.99 -16.25
CA ASP A 448 -16.59 -1.08 -17.42
C ASP A 448 -15.90 -0.59 -18.69
N GLU A 449 -15.26 0.57 -18.62
CA GLU A 449 -14.58 1.24 -19.74
C GLU A 449 -13.13 0.74 -19.95
N ALA A 450 -12.57 -0.01 -18.98
CA ALA A 450 -11.20 -0.48 -19.04
C ALA A 450 -11.00 -1.50 -20.17
N ASP A 451 -9.95 -1.34 -20.97
CA ASP A 451 -9.59 -2.32 -21.99
C ASP A 451 -8.51 -3.28 -21.46
N PHE A 452 -8.90 -4.53 -21.25
CA PHE A 452 -8.07 -5.61 -20.74
C PHE A 452 -7.49 -6.51 -21.83
N SER A 453 -7.57 -6.11 -23.10
CA SER A 453 -6.91 -6.84 -24.17
C SER A 453 -5.39 -6.92 -23.97
N LEU A 454 -4.79 -7.99 -24.48
CA LEU A 454 -3.35 -8.22 -24.39
C LEU A 454 -2.55 -7.07 -25.01
N SER A 455 -3.01 -6.57 -26.17
CA SER A 455 -2.39 -5.44 -26.87
C SER A 455 -2.39 -4.19 -26.00
N LYS A 456 -3.50 -3.86 -25.34
CA LYS A 456 -3.62 -2.65 -24.52
C LYS A 456 -2.77 -2.72 -23.24
N ALA A 457 -2.73 -3.87 -22.57
CA ALA A 457 -1.90 -4.07 -21.39
C ALA A 457 -0.39 -3.97 -21.70
N LEU A 458 0.02 -4.46 -22.88
CA LEU A 458 1.42 -4.44 -23.30
C LEU A 458 1.87 -3.12 -23.93
N ALA A 459 0.95 -2.31 -24.46
CA ALA A 459 1.26 -1.07 -25.17
C ALA A 459 2.07 -0.04 -24.34
N LYS A 460 2.04 -0.12 -23.01
CA LYS A 460 2.74 0.81 -22.10
C LYS A 460 3.93 0.21 -21.38
N THR A 461 4.14 -1.09 -21.55
CA THR A 461 5.11 -1.89 -20.78
C THR A 461 6.16 -2.53 -21.69
N ALA A 462 6.11 -2.24 -23.00
CA ALA A 462 7.06 -2.67 -24.03
C ALA A 462 7.12 -1.65 -25.18
N LEU A 463 8.18 -1.69 -25.99
CA LEU A 463 8.35 -0.81 -27.15
C LEU A 463 7.73 -1.41 -28.42
N PRO A 464 7.37 -0.58 -29.42
CA PRO A 464 6.92 -1.06 -30.73
C PRO A 464 7.95 -2.00 -31.38
N GLY A 465 7.49 -3.16 -31.83
CA GLY A 465 8.34 -4.20 -32.43
C GLY A 465 8.94 -5.21 -31.44
N ASP A 466 8.85 -4.97 -30.13
CA ASP A 466 9.34 -5.92 -29.13
C ASP A 466 8.56 -7.24 -29.17
N LYS A 467 9.29 -8.35 -28.98
CA LYS A 467 8.73 -9.68 -28.77
C LYS A 467 8.73 -9.98 -27.28
N VAL A 468 7.58 -9.81 -26.64
CA VAL A 468 7.40 -9.94 -25.19
C VAL A 468 7.13 -11.40 -24.80
N PRO A 469 7.95 -12.02 -23.93
CA PRO A 469 7.65 -13.33 -23.34
C PRO A 469 6.50 -13.21 -22.32
N LEU A 470 5.34 -13.79 -22.62
CA LEU A 470 4.12 -13.61 -21.82
C LEU A 470 4.24 -14.22 -20.42
N ARG A 471 4.95 -15.35 -20.29
CA ARG A 471 5.19 -15.97 -18.98
C ARG A 471 6.01 -15.05 -18.07
N GLN A 472 7.10 -14.48 -18.56
CA GLN A 472 7.93 -13.58 -17.77
C GLN A 472 7.19 -12.28 -17.42
N TRP A 473 6.47 -11.71 -18.39
CA TRP A 473 5.68 -10.50 -18.17
C TRP A 473 4.60 -10.70 -17.10
N THR A 474 3.87 -11.83 -17.15
CA THR A 474 2.85 -12.16 -16.15
C THR A 474 3.44 -12.47 -14.78
N MET A 475 4.62 -13.07 -14.70
CA MET A 475 5.36 -13.23 -13.44
C MET A 475 5.70 -11.87 -12.81
N HIS A 476 6.20 -10.91 -13.61
CA HIS A 476 6.48 -9.57 -13.13
C HIS A 476 5.21 -8.80 -12.72
N LEU A 477 4.09 -8.99 -13.45
CA LEU A 477 2.80 -8.43 -13.06
C LEU A 477 2.35 -8.95 -11.69
N LEU A 478 2.39 -10.27 -11.50
CA LEU A 478 1.96 -10.91 -10.26
C LEU A 478 2.87 -10.55 -9.08
N SER A 479 4.20 -10.53 -9.28
CA SER A 479 5.16 -10.26 -8.19
C SER A 479 4.94 -8.89 -7.53
N ARG A 480 4.42 -7.90 -8.26
CA ARG A 480 4.07 -6.58 -7.73
C ARG A 480 3.00 -6.65 -6.64
N TYR A 481 2.06 -7.58 -6.75
CA TYR A 481 0.93 -7.70 -5.84
C TYR A 481 1.07 -8.88 -4.89
N LEU A 482 2.26 -9.48 -4.78
CA LEU A 482 2.49 -10.60 -3.88
C LEU A 482 2.29 -10.16 -2.41
N TYR A 483 1.63 -11.02 -1.63
CA TYR A 483 1.41 -10.82 -0.20
C TYR A 483 1.22 -12.13 0.57
N THR A 484 1.39 -12.04 1.88
CA THR A 484 1.09 -13.10 2.85
C THR A 484 0.26 -12.52 3.99
N TYR A 485 -0.70 -13.29 4.47
CA TYR A 485 -1.36 -13.01 5.74
C TYR A 485 -0.51 -13.56 6.88
N GLY A 486 -0.06 -12.65 7.73
CA GLY A 486 0.75 -12.96 8.91
C GLY A 486 0.00 -12.68 10.21
N LYS A 487 0.37 -13.40 11.26
CA LYS A 487 -0.02 -13.13 12.64
C LYS A 487 1.20 -12.74 13.46
N SER A 488 1.05 -11.73 14.29
CA SER A 488 2.05 -11.30 15.26
C SER A 488 1.35 -11.00 16.57
N ASP A 489 2.03 -11.25 17.68
CA ASP A 489 1.54 -10.87 19.00
C ASP A 489 1.68 -9.35 19.15
N VAL A 490 0.53 -8.70 19.31
CA VAL A 490 0.36 -7.24 19.26
C VAL A 490 -0.47 -6.82 20.47
N VAL A 491 0.03 -5.85 21.21
CA VAL A 491 -0.69 -5.24 22.32
C VAL A 491 -1.04 -3.80 21.97
N PHE A 492 -2.30 -3.43 22.19
CA PHE A 492 -2.79 -2.05 22.10
C PHE A 492 -3.11 -1.55 23.50
N THR A 493 -2.68 -0.34 23.82
CA THR A 493 -2.71 0.18 25.18
C THR A 493 -2.94 1.69 25.17
N GLN A 494 -3.78 2.20 26.07
CA GLN A 494 -4.09 3.63 26.21
C GLN A 494 -3.58 4.17 27.56
N LEU A 495 -2.86 5.28 27.52
CA LEU A 495 -2.22 5.90 28.69
C LEU A 495 -3.12 6.88 29.45
N ARG A 496 -4.28 6.44 29.94
CA ARG A 496 -5.29 7.38 30.49
C ARG A 496 -4.87 8.08 31.79
N THR A 497 -4.23 7.37 32.71
CA THR A 497 -3.78 7.89 34.03
C THR A 497 -2.44 7.28 34.43
N PRO A 498 -1.72 7.86 35.42
CA PRO A 498 -0.46 7.29 35.93
C PRO A 498 -0.58 5.85 36.42
N GLU A 499 -1.65 5.52 37.14
CA GLU A 499 -1.88 4.17 37.66
C GLU A 499 -2.07 3.17 36.52
N SER A 500 -2.92 3.51 35.54
CA SER A 500 -3.14 2.67 34.36
C SER A 500 -1.85 2.50 33.54
N ALA A 501 -1.06 3.56 33.38
CA ALA A 501 0.20 3.50 32.66
C ALA A 501 1.22 2.59 33.38
N ALA A 502 1.36 2.74 34.71
CA ALA A 502 2.25 1.92 35.52
C ALA A 502 1.87 0.43 35.47
N ASP A 503 0.57 0.11 35.61
CA ASP A 503 0.07 -1.26 35.54
C ASP A 503 0.32 -1.88 34.15
N GLN A 504 0.10 -1.12 33.08
CA GLN A 504 0.36 -1.57 31.71
C GLN A 504 1.84 -1.84 31.47
N PHE A 505 2.74 -0.94 31.90
CA PHE A 505 4.18 -1.15 31.78
C PHE A 505 4.67 -2.32 32.61
N ALA A 506 4.14 -2.50 33.83
CA ALA A 506 4.44 -3.67 34.65
C ALA A 506 3.99 -4.97 33.94
N SER A 507 2.81 -4.97 33.32
CA SER A 507 2.33 -6.12 32.54
C SER A 507 3.22 -6.40 31.32
N LEU A 508 3.64 -5.37 30.58
CA LEU A 508 4.51 -5.50 29.41
C LEU A 508 5.94 -5.95 29.78
N ASP A 509 6.40 -5.63 30.99
CA ASP A 509 7.68 -6.11 31.50
C ASP A 509 7.63 -7.59 31.95
N LEU A 510 6.44 -8.09 32.29
CA LEU A 510 6.20 -9.48 32.68
C LEU A 510 5.89 -10.39 31.48
N ASP A 511 5.24 -9.85 30.45
CA ASP A 511 4.84 -10.59 29.25
C ASP A 511 5.90 -10.43 28.14
N GLU A 512 6.59 -11.53 27.83
CA GLU A 512 7.60 -11.55 26.77
C GLU A 512 7.02 -11.88 25.39
N GLU A 513 5.75 -12.27 25.27
CA GLU A 513 5.16 -12.69 23.99
C GLU A 513 5.05 -11.55 22.97
N PRO A 514 4.50 -10.36 23.30
CA PRO A 514 4.23 -9.29 22.35
C PRO A 514 5.46 -8.85 21.59
N SER A 515 5.34 -8.80 20.26
CA SER A 515 6.39 -8.32 19.35
C SER A 515 6.21 -6.87 18.94
N VAL A 516 4.97 -6.39 18.98
CA VAL A 516 4.58 -5.02 18.61
C VAL A 516 3.70 -4.45 19.72
N LEU A 517 3.99 -3.20 20.10
CA LEU A 517 3.19 -2.41 21.03
C LEU A 517 2.65 -1.18 20.31
N CYS A 518 1.37 -0.91 20.52
CA CYS A 518 0.73 0.34 20.16
C CYS A 518 0.32 1.08 21.43
N LEU A 519 0.87 2.26 21.63
CA LEU A 519 0.74 3.03 22.86
C LEU A 519 0.08 4.38 22.56
N ASN A 520 -1.24 4.48 22.81
CA ASN A 520 -2.01 5.69 22.53
C ASN A 520 -1.95 6.69 23.68
N ASP A 521 -1.85 7.97 23.35
CA ASP A 521 -1.60 9.09 24.27
C ASP A 521 -2.88 9.78 24.79
N ASP A 522 -3.99 9.04 24.89
CA ASP A 522 -5.30 9.48 25.44
C ASP A 522 -5.25 9.81 26.95
N ILE A 523 -4.30 10.66 27.37
CA ILE A 523 -4.04 11.00 28.75
C ILE A 523 -5.15 11.92 29.26
N GLU A 524 -5.92 11.43 30.21
CA GLU A 524 -7.04 12.18 30.80
C GLU A 524 -6.59 12.97 32.04
N ARG A 525 -5.55 12.50 32.76
CA ARG A 525 -5.11 13.08 34.04
C ARG A 525 -3.59 12.98 34.26
N ASN A 526 -3.04 13.94 35.01
CA ASN A 526 -1.65 13.96 35.48
C ASN A 526 -0.60 13.77 34.36
N TYR A 527 -0.72 14.54 33.28
CA TYR A 527 0.15 14.43 32.09
C TYR A 527 1.65 14.31 32.39
N ASN A 528 2.19 15.18 33.26
CA ASN A 528 3.62 15.18 33.57
C ASN A 528 4.10 13.88 34.25
N GLU A 529 3.25 13.29 35.08
CA GLU A 529 3.55 12.02 35.78
C GLU A 529 3.52 10.84 34.80
N VAL A 530 2.53 10.82 33.90
CA VAL A 530 2.50 9.83 32.79
C VAL A 530 3.73 9.97 31.91
N LEU A 531 4.11 11.20 31.55
CA LEU A 531 5.29 11.48 30.74
C LEU A 531 6.58 10.97 31.40
N GLU A 532 6.73 11.16 32.72
CA GLU A 532 7.87 10.65 33.49
C GLU A 532 7.91 9.11 33.50
N LEU A 533 6.75 8.45 33.69
CA LEU A 533 6.63 6.99 33.64
C LEU A 533 7.01 6.44 32.26
N VAL A 534 6.47 7.02 31.18
CA VAL A 534 6.78 6.65 29.80
C VAL A 534 8.27 6.83 29.51
N GLY A 535 8.83 7.99 29.87
CA GLY A 535 10.25 8.30 29.66
C GLY A 535 11.16 7.31 30.40
N THR A 536 10.85 7.01 31.66
CA THR A 536 11.59 6.03 32.47
C THR A 536 11.51 4.64 31.85
N TRP A 537 10.33 4.22 31.41
CA TRP A 537 10.13 2.92 30.78
C TRP A 537 10.87 2.81 29.42
N PHE A 538 10.85 3.86 28.60
CA PHE A 538 11.58 3.90 27.33
C PHE A 538 13.10 3.84 27.53
N GLU A 539 13.66 4.58 28.47
CA GLU A 539 15.09 4.54 28.78
C GLU A 539 15.50 3.17 29.36
N LYS A 540 14.63 2.52 30.14
CA LYS A 540 14.83 1.13 30.58
C LYS A 540 14.83 0.14 29.42
N ARG A 541 13.86 0.24 28.51
CA ARG A 541 13.66 -0.74 27.42
C ARG A 541 14.66 -0.55 26.27
N TRP A 542 15.00 0.69 25.94
CA TRP A 542 15.89 1.06 24.84
C TRP A 542 16.94 2.10 25.29
N PRO A 543 17.91 1.70 26.13
CA PRO A 543 18.90 2.61 26.73
C PRO A 543 19.91 3.17 25.71
N ASN A 544 20.08 2.51 24.57
CA ASN A 544 21.04 2.92 23.55
C ASN A 544 20.43 3.99 22.65
N LYS A 545 20.87 5.25 22.83
CA LYS A 545 20.52 6.38 21.96
C LYS A 545 21.01 6.15 20.52
N ALA A 546 20.21 6.57 19.55
CA ALA A 546 20.67 6.70 18.17
C ALA A 546 21.65 7.88 18.04
N GLY A 547 22.53 7.85 17.03
CA GLY A 547 23.59 8.89 16.89
C GLY A 547 23.08 10.29 16.58
N TRP A 548 21.85 10.39 16.11
CA TRP A 548 21.16 11.65 15.85
C TRP A 548 20.36 12.15 17.07
N GLU A 549 20.36 11.44 18.19
CA GLU A 549 19.76 11.92 19.44
C GLU A 549 20.74 12.80 20.23
N ARG A 550 20.20 13.80 20.94
CA ARG A 550 20.95 14.70 21.83
C ARG A 550 21.34 14.06 23.15
#